data_AF-A0A382M6R8-F1
#
_entry.id   AF-A0A382M6R8-F1
#
_cell.length_a   1.000
_cell.length_b   1.000
_cell.length_c   1.000
_cell.angle_alpha   90.00
_cell.angle_beta   90.00
_cell.angle_gamma   90.00
#
_symmetry.space_group_name_H-M   'P 1'
#
loop_
_entity.id
_entity.type
_entity.pdbx_description
1 polymer ?
#
loop_
_entity_poly.entity_id
_entity_poly.type
_entity_poly.pdbx_seq_one_letter_code
_entity_poly.pdbx_strand_id
1 'polypeptide(L)'
;VPIPRTRSDWGTLLQPDLLVNLTLRDLRSKYKRSVLGWSWSVLNPLVAVVVYSAVFSVFLRIKPSVGDPSGLNSYAVFLLVTLLPWQFHVTSLTEANRSITANSSLITKIYFPRWVLPTSAVLARFTTLVVEMAVLLVLIA
;
A
#
# COMPACT_ATOMS: atom_id res chain seq x y z
N VAL A 1 15.53 8.22 -26.30
CA VAL A 1 14.33 7.36 -26.19
C VAL A 1 13.98 6.91 -27.60
N PRO A 2 14.13 5.63 -27.97
CA PRO A 2 13.58 5.12 -29.21
C PRO A 2 12.06 5.17 -29.08
N ILE A 3 11.44 6.03 -29.87
CA ILE A 3 9.99 6.13 -29.95
C ILE A 3 9.53 4.87 -30.70
N PRO A 4 8.59 4.07 -30.16
CA PRO A 4 8.11 2.86 -30.85
C PRO A 4 7.53 3.27 -32.21
N ARG A 5 8.01 2.64 -33.28
CA ARG A 5 7.57 2.94 -34.65
C ARG A 5 6.53 1.95 -35.16
N THR A 6 6.42 0.78 -34.53
CA THR A 6 5.53 -0.31 -34.98
C THR A 6 4.64 -0.85 -33.85
N ARG A 7 3.48 -1.45 -34.21
CA ARG A 7 2.51 -2.00 -33.24
C ARG A 7 3.11 -3.10 -32.35
N SER A 8 4.10 -3.85 -32.84
CA SER A 8 4.84 -4.88 -32.10
C SER A 8 5.81 -4.30 -31.06
N ASP A 9 6.29 -3.07 -31.22
CA ASP A 9 7.19 -2.40 -30.26
C ASP A 9 6.47 -2.04 -28.94
N TRP A 10 5.14 -1.91 -28.96
CA TRP A 10 4.38 -1.64 -27.73
C TRP A 10 4.42 -2.82 -26.76
N GLY A 11 4.52 -4.06 -27.28
CA GLY A 11 4.69 -5.26 -26.46
C GLY A 11 6.08 -5.34 -25.81
N THR A 12 7.12 -4.76 -26.41
CA THR A 12 8.47 -4.74 -25.82
C THR A 12 8.66 -3.63 -24.78
N LEU A 13 7.78 -2.62 -24.77
CA LEU A 13 7.71 -1.59 -23.73
C LEU A 13 6.90 -2.04 -22.51
N LEU A 14 5.84 -2.80 -22.75
CA LEU A 14 5.05 -3.43 -21.70
C LEU A 14 5.64 -4.82 -21.45
N GLN A 15 6.78 -4.91 -20.74
CA GLN A 15 7.33 -6.20 -20.28
C GLN A 15 6.67 -6.58 -18.95
N PRO A 16 5.53 -7.31 -18.94
CA PRO A 16 4.85 -7.68 -17.70
C PRO A 16 5.77 -8.51 -16.81
N ASP A 17 6.62 -9.37 -17.39
CA ASP A 17 7.56 -10.20 -16.65
C ASP A 17 8.60 -9.39 -15.87
N LEU A 18 9.08 -8.29 -16.45
CA LEU A 18 10.00 -7.38 -15.77
C LEU A 18 9.29 -6.68 -14.60
N LEU A 19 8.08 -6.19 -14.85
CA LEU A 19 7.27 -5.50 -13.85
C LEU A 19 6.92 -6.43 -12.69
N VAL A 20 6.47 -7.66 -12.98
CA VAL A 20 6.18 -8.69 -11.99
C VAL A 20 7.44 -9.09 -11.23
N ASN A 21 8.57 -9.31 -11.90
CA ASN A 21 9.82 -9.66 -11.22
C ASN A 21 10.34 -8.54 -10.30
N LEU A 22 10.28 -7.28 -10.75
CA LEU A 22 10.66 -6.13 -9.92
C LEU A 22 9.71 -5.99 -8.72
N THR A 23 8.41 -6.14 -8.95
CA THR A 23 7.40 -6.12 -7.87
C THR A 23 7.64 -7.25 -6.87
N LEU A 24 7.85 -8.48 -7.34
CA LEU A 24 8.16 -9.63 -6.49
C LEU A 24 9.47 -9.45 -5.74
N ARG A 25 10.48 -8.83 -6.37
CA ARG A 25 11.75 -8.51 -5.71
C ARG A 25 11.56 -7.45 -4.63
N ASP A 26 10.81 -6.40 -4.90
CA ASP A 26 10.52 -5.32 -3.94
C ASP A 26 9.67 -5.86 -2.78
N LEU A 27 8.70 -6.73 -3.06
CA LEU A 27 7.93 -7.50 -2.08
C LEU A 27 8.87 -8.40 -1.26
N ARG A 28 9.72 -9.21 -1.90
CA ARG A 28 10.71 -10.05 -1.19
C ARG A 28 11.68 -9.21 -0.38
N SER A 29 12.07 -8.02 -0.80
CA SER A 29 12.93 -7.12 -0.03
C SER A 29 12.22 -6.64 1.24
N LYS A 30 10.94 -6.27 1.12
CA LYS A 30 10.08 -5.89 2.25
C LYS A 30 9.77 -7.06 3.18
N TYR A 31 9.52 -8.26 2.64
CA TYR A 31 9.08 -9.44 3.40
C TYR A 31 10.21 -10.38 3.86
N LYS A 32 11.39 -10.41 3.20
CA LYS A 32 12.57 -11.19 3.68
C LYS A 32 13.11 -10.67 5.02
N ARG A 33 12.81 -9.43 5.40
CA ARG A 33 13.11 -8.89 6.73
C ARG A 33 12.00 -9.14 7.76
N SER A 34 10.92 -9.86 7.42
CA SER A 34 9.64 -9.66 8.09
C SER A 34 8.80 -10.92 8.28
N VAL A 35 9.22 -11.78 9.21
CA VAL A 35 8.25 -12.37 10.15
C VAL A 35 7.65 -11.24 11.01
N LEU A 36 8.46 -10.24 11.36
CA LEU A 36 8.04 -9.03 12.09
C LEU A 36 7.20 -8.04 11.28
N GLY A 37 7.32 -7.97 9.95
CA GLY A 37 6.68 -6.90 9.15
C GLY A 37 5.26 -7.19 8.72
N TRP A 38 4.88 -8.46 8.58
CA TRP A 38 3.48 -8.83 8.39
C TRP A 38 2.69 -8.56 9.67
N SER A 39 3.27 -8.94 10.83
CA SER A 39 2.76 -8.54 12.14
C SER A 39 2.77 -7.02 12.33
N TRP A 40 3.80 -6.31 11.83
CA TRP A 40 3.89 -4.84 11.95
C TRP A 40 2.83 -4.10 11.13
N SER A 41 2.51 -4.57 9.92
CA SER A 41 1.42 -3.99 9.11
C SER A 41 0.05 -4.16 9.75
N VAL A 42 -0.14 -5.18 10.60
CA VAL A 42 -1.39 -5.40 11.36
C VAL A 42 -1.37 -4.66 12.71
N LEU A 43 -0.19 -4.56 13.34
CA LEU A 43 -0.02 -3.86 14.62
C LEU A 43 -0.37 -2.37 14.50
N ASN A 44 0.08 -1.71 13.42
CA ASN A 44 -0.14 -0.28 13.21
C ASN A 44 -1.65 0.09 13.19
N PRO A 45 -2.51 -0.54 12.36
CA PRO A 45 -3.94 -0.27 12.40
C PRO A 45 -4.59 -0.66 13.73
N LEU A 46 -4.19 -1.77 14.37
CA LEU A 46 -4.73 -2.17 15.68
C LEU A 46 -4.44 -1.12 16.77
N VAL A 47 -3.20 -0.62 16.84
CA VAL A 47 -2.82 0.44 17.77
C VAL A 47 -3.61 1.71 17.46
N ALA A 48 -3.79 2.06 16.18
CA ALA A 48 -4.63 3.19 15.79
C ALA A 48 -6.08 3.03 16.28
N VAL A 49 -6.68 1.82 16.20
CA VAL A 49 -8.01 1.55 16.77
C VAL A 49 -8.05 1.83 18.26
N VAL A 50 -7.09 1.28 19.00
CA VAL A 50 -7.05 1.41 20.47
C VAL A 50 -6.88 2.87 20.86
N VAL A 51 -5.95 3.59 20.23
CA VAL A 51 -5.68 5.00 20.52
C VAL A 51 -6.90 5.86 20.16
N TYR A 52 -7.46 5.73 18.96
CA TYR A 52 -8.61 6.54 18.58
C TYR A 52 -9.86 6.17 19.38
N SER A 53 -10.12 4.88 19.63
CA SER A 53 -11.21 4.45 20.50
C SER A 53 -11.06 5.05 21.90
N ALA A 54 -9.87 4.99 22.50
CA ALA A 54 -9.59 5.57 23.81
C ALA A 54 -9.77 7.09 23.82
N VAL A 55 -9.27 7.80 22.81
CA VAL A 55 -9.39 9.26 22.70
C VAL A 55 -10.87 9.67 22.61
N PHE A 56 -11.64 9.05 21.72
CA PHE A 56 -13.03 9.45 21.48
C PHE A 56 -13.99 8.97 22.57
N SER A 57 -13.71 7.83 23.22
CA SER A 57 -14.52 7.33 24.34
C SER A 57 -14.20 8.03 25.67
N VAL A 58 -12.92 8.20 26.01
CA VAL A 58 -12.50 8.71 27.32
C VAL A 58 -12.48 10.23 27.37
N PHE A 59 -11.90 10.88 26.34
CA PHE A 59 -11.73 12.34 26.35
C PHE A 59 -12.95 13.07 25.79
N LEU A 60 -13.48 12.61 24.67
CA LEU A 60 -14.60 13.30 24.00
C LEU A 60 -15.97 12.81 24.51
N ARG A 61 -16.05 11.64 25.16
CA ARG A 61 -17.30 11.02 25.66
C ARG A 61 -18.44 11.02 24.64
N ILE A 62 -18.09 10.97 23.35
CA ILE A 62 -19.07 10.94 22.27
C ILE A 62 -19.66 9.53 22.29
N LYS A 63 -20.97 9.42 22.49
CA LYS A 63 -21.71 8.18 22.23
C LYS A 63 -21.97 8.15 20.72
N PRO A 64 -21.22 7.36 19.93
CA PRO A 64 -21.47 7.29 18.50
C PRO A 64 -22.90 6.79 18.28
N SER A 65 -23.66 7.51 17.47
CA SER A 65 -24.95 7.02 16.98
C SER A 65 -24.71 5.77 16.13
N VAL A 66 -25.60 4.79 16.26
CA VAL A 66 -25.56 3.59 15.42
C VAL A 66 -25.58 4.01 13.95
N GLY A 67 -24.58 3.59 13.18
CA GLY A 67 -24.57 3.84 11.74
C GLY A 67 -25.72 3.09 11.07
N ASP A 68 -26.62 3.79 10.36
CA ASP A 68 -27.66 3.19 9.52
C ASP A 68 -27.18 3.25 8.06
N PRO A 69 -27.05 2.12 7.32
CA PRO A 69 -27.54 0.75 7.59
C PRO A 69 -26.51 -0.23 8.20
N SER A 70 -25.33 0.23 8.60
CA SER A 70 -24.20 -0.64 8.97
C SER A 70 -24.22 -1.24 10.38
N GLY A 71 -25.07 -0.74 11.29
CA GLY A 71 -25.18 -1.21 12.68
C GLY A 71 -23.95 -0.92 13.56
N LEU A 72 -22.94 -0.24 13.02
CA LEU A 72 -21.64 -0.05 13.68
C LEU A 72 -21.70 1.07 14.71
N ASN A 73 -21.22 0.76 15.93
CA ASN A 73 -21.14 1.69 17.06
C ASN A 73 -19.71 2.13 17.39
N SER A 74 -18.76 1.94 16.47
CA SER A 74 -17.34 2.23 16.73
C SER A 74 -16.82 3.35 15.82
N TYR A 75 -16.60 4.52 16.40
CA TYR A 75 -15.96 5.63 15.70
C TYR A 75 -14.54 5.29 15.22
N ALA A 76 -13.85 4.38 15.93
CA ALA A 76 -12.52 3.92 15.54
C ALA A 76 -12.54 3.17 14.19
N VAL A 77 -13.60 2.39 13.91
CA VAL A 77 -13.78 1.70 12.63
C VAL A 77 -13.99 2.71 11.49
N PHE A 78 -14.82 3.73 11.72
CA PHE A 78 -15.02 4.81 10.75
C PHE A 78 -13.71 5.49 10.37
N LEU A 79 -12.88 5.84 11.37
CA LEU A 79 -11.58 6.45 11.12
C LEU A 79 -10.64 5.52 10.36
N LEU A 80 -10.57 4.23 10.70
CA LEU A 80 -9.71 3.28 10.01
C LEU A 80 -10.04 3.15 8.52
N VAL A 81 -11.34 3.10 8.17
CA VAL A 81 -11.80 2.98 6.78
C VAL A 81 -11.29 4.14 5.92
N THR A 82 -11.24 5.35 6.47
CA THR A 82 -10.69 6.52 5.77
C THR A 82 -9.16 6.58 5.84
N LEU A 83 -8.57 6.21 6.98
CA LEU A 83 -7.14 6.39 7.23
C LEU A 83 -6.28 5.39 6.46
N LEU A 84 -6.73 4.14 6.29
CA LEU A 84 -5.97 3.11 5.57
C LEU A 84 -5.72 3.48 4.08
N PRO A 85 -6.75 3.85 3.28
CA PRO A 85 -6.54 4.33 1.91
C PRO A 85 -5.67 5.60 1.85
N TRP A 86 -5.84 6.53 2.81
CA TRP A 86 -5.02 7.74 2.88
C TRP A 86 -3.55 7.41 3.13
N GLN A 87 -3.27 6.53 4.09
CA GLN A 87 -1.92 6.05 4.37
C GLN A 87 -1.33 5.34 3.17
N PHE A 88 -2.08 4.48 2.49
CA PHE A 88 -1.66 3.87 1.23
C PHE A 88 -1.25 4.94 0.20
N HIS A 89 -2.05 6.00 0.04
CA HIS A 89 -1.76 7.06 -0.92
C HIS A 89 -0.44 7.78 -0.60
N VAL A 90 -0.26 8.28 0.62
CA VAL A 90 0.95 9.01 1.02
C VAL A 90 2.20 8.12 0.94
N THR A 91 2.09 6.88 1.41
CA THR A 91 3.22 5.94 1.42
C THR A 91 3.58 5.45 0.02
N SER A 92 2.60 5.14 -0.82
CA SER A 92 2.85 4.70 -2.21
C SER A 92 3.50 5.80 -3.04
N LEU A 93 3.08 7.07 -2.88
CA LEU A 93 3.70 8.21 -3.55
C LEU A 93 5.15 8.41 -3.11
N THR A 94 5.40 8.33 -1.80
CA THR A 94 6.76 8.46 -1.23
C THR A 94 7.68 7.34 -1.73
N GLU A 95 7.18 6.11 -1.74
CA GLU A 95 7.94 4.94 -2.17
C GLU A 95 8.18 4.93 -3.68
N ALA A 96 7.24 5.42 -4.49
CA ALA A 96 7.41 5.62 -5.93
C ALA A 96 8.54 6.62 -6.23
N ASN A 97 8.62 7.74 -5.50
CA ASN A 97 9.72 8.69 -5.65
C ASN A 97 11.07 8.10 -5.23
N ARG A 98 11.10 7.34 -4.13
CA ARG A 98 12.32 6.67 -3.65
C ARG A 98 12.79 5.55 -4.59
N SER A 99 11.88 4.87 -5.29
CA SER A 99 12.26 3.75 -6.15
C SER A 99 13.17 4.16 -7.31
N ILE A 100 13.07 5.41 -7.77
CA ILE A 100 13.92 5.96 -8.83
C ILE A 100 15.38 6.09 -8.36
N THR A 101 15.60 6.65 -7.17
CA THR A 101 16.94 6.86 -6.63
C THR A 101 17.54 5.56 -6.10
N ALA A 102 16.74 4.71 -5.47
CA ALA A 102 17.14 3.41 -4.94
C ALA A 102 17.57 2.43 -6.06
N ASN A 103 16.99 2.53 -7.26
CA ASN A 103 17.33 1.68 -8.40
C ASN A 103 18.22 2.38 -9.43
N SER A 104 18.89 3.49 -9.06
CA SER A 104 19.76 4.25 -9.96
C SER A 104 20.80 3.40 -10.68
N SER A 105 21.42 2.43 -10.01
CA SER A 105 22.39 1.51 -10.61
C SER A 105 21.80 0.61 -11.70
N LEU A 106 20.51 0.29 -11.62
CA LEU A 106 19.80 -0.49 -12.64
C LEU A 106 19.55 0.37 -13.87
N ILE A 107 19.11 1.61 -13.66
CA ILE A 107 18.81 2.59 -14.71
C ILE A 107 20.05 2.90 -15.56
N THR A 108 21.24 2.94 -14.93
CA THR A 108 22.50 3.23 -15.64
C THR A 108 23.08 2.03 -16.38
N LYS A 109 22.72 0.80 -16.00
CA LYS A 109 23.35 -0.44 -16.52
C LYS A 109 22.51 -1.14 -17.59
N ILE A 110 21.19 -1.00 -17.55
CA ILE A 110 20.28 -1.75 -18.43
C ILE A 110 19.24 -0.76 -18.98
N TYR A 111 18.98 -0.85 -20.28
CA TYR A 111 17.93 -0.05 -20.92
C TYR A 111 16.56 -0.67 -20.67
N PHE A 112 15.66 0.05 -19.97
CA PHE A 112 14.26 -0.33 -19.79
C PHE A 112 13.37 0.90 -19.58
N PRO A 113 12.04 0.79 -19.72
CA PRO A 113 11.11 1.91 -19.53
C PRO A 113 11.06 2.39 -18.06
N ARG A 114 11.33 3.67 -17.83
CA ARG A 114 11.50 4.24 -16.47
C ARG A 114 10.24 4.21 -15.60
N TRP A 115 9.06 4.18 -16.20
CA TRP A 115 7.78 4.14 -15.48
C TRP A 115 7.55 2.81 -14.74
N VAL A 116 8.30 1.75 -15.06
CA VAL A 116 8.15 0.44 -14.41
C VAL A 116 8.56 0.46 -12.93
N LEU A 117 9.54 1.29 -12.55
CA LEU A 117 10.04 1.41 -11.17
C LEU A 117 9.03 2.02 -10.18
N PRO A 118 8.40 3.17 -10.47
CA PRO A 118 7.35 3.68 -9.59
C PRO A 118 6.14 2.75 -9.57
N THR A 119 5.78 2.15 -10.70
CA THR A 119 4.65 1.21 -10.78
C THR A 119 4.88 -0.04 -9.93
N SER A 120 6.08 -0.65 -9.95
CA SER A 120 6.38 -1.81 -9.10
C SER A 120 6.32 -1.47 -7.61
N ALA A 121 6.77 -0.27 -7.22
CA ALA A 121 6.71 0.20 -5.84
C ALA A 121 5.27 0.42 -5.36
N VAL A 122 4.41 1.00 -6.21
CA VAL A 122 2.98 1.19 -5.91
C VAL A 122 2.26 -0.14 -5.81
N LEU A 123 2.49 -1.07 -6.75
CA LEU A 123 1.94 -2.43 -6.70
C LEU A 123 2.36 -3.19 -5.44
N ALA A 124 3.63 -3.03 -5.02
CA ALA A 124 4.10 -3.63 -3.79
C ALA A 124 3.32 -3.10 -2.58
N ARG A 125 3.10 -1.77 -2.49
CA ARG A 125 2.30 -1.17 -1.40
C ARG A 125 0.82 -1.54 -1.49
N PHE A 126 0.29 -1.72 -2.70
CA PHE A 126 -1.09 -2.14 -2.94
C PHE A 126 -1.36 -3.53 -2.36
N THR A 127 -0.42 -4.47 -2.49
CA THR A 127 -0.58 -5.80 -1.87
C THR A 127 -0.72 -5.72 -0.35
N THR A 128 0.01 -4.81 0.31
CA THR A 128 -0.12 -4.59 1.75
C THR A 128 -1.47 -3.95 2.10
N LEU A 129 -1.95 -2.99 1.31
CA LEU A 129 -3.28 -2.41 1.49
C LEU A 129 -4.38 -3.49 1.41
N VAL A 130 -4.29 -4.43 0.46
CA VAL A 130 -5.26 -5.53 0.35
C VAL A 130 -5.29 -6.37 1.63
N VAL A 131 -4.14 -6.64 2.24
CA VAL A 131 -4.08 -7.35 3.53
C VAL A 131 -4.66 -6.51 4.66
N GLU A 132 -4.31 -5.22 4.76
CA GLU A 132 -4.84 -4.29 5.77
C GLU A 132 -6.38 -4.17 5.66
N MET A 133 -6.91 -4.08 4.43
CA MET A 133 -8.34 -4.05 4.15
C MET A 133 -9.04 -5.36 4.49
N ALA A 134 -8.43 -6.51 4.20
CA ALA A 134 -8.98 -7.81 4.57
C ALA A 134 -9.11 -7.96 6.09
N VAL A 135 -8.11 -7.52 6.85
CA VAL A 135 -8.16 -7.50 8.33
C VAL A 135 -9.28 -6.59 8.83
N LEU A 136 -9.44 -5.41 8.23
CA LEU A 136 -10.53 -4.50 8.57
C LEU A 136 -11.91 -5.12 8.30
N LEU A 137 -12.08 -5.85 7.19
CA LEU A 137 -13.33 -6.55 6.90
C LEU A 137 -13.63 -7.63 7.93
N VAL A 138 -12.61 -8.39 8.37
CA VAL A 138 -12.76 -9.39 9.45
C VAL A 138 -13.11 -8.73 10.79
N LEU A 139 -12.63 -7.52 11.06
CA LEU A 139 -12.96 -6.78 12.29
C LEU A 139 -14.41 -6.27 12.31
N ILE A 140 -14.98 -6.00 11.13
CA ILE A 140 -16.32 -5.43 10.96
C ILE A 140 -17.40 -6.50 10.81
N ALA A 141 -17.04 -7.67 10.26
CA ALA A 141 -17.92 -8.82 10.10
C ALA A 141 -18.34 -9.43 11.46
#